data_AF-A0A3S7UV50-F1
#
_entry.id   AF-A0A3S7UV50-F1
#
_cell.length_a   1.000
_cell.length_b   1.000
_cell.length_c   1.000
_cell.angle_alpha   90.00
_cell.angle_beta   90.00
_cell.angle_gamma   90.00
#
_symmetry.space_group_name_H-M   'P 1'
#
loop_
_entity.id
_entity.type
_entity.pdbx_description
1 polymer ?
#
loop_
_entity_poly.entity_id
_entity_poly.type
_entity_poly.pdbx_seq_one_letter_code
_entity_poly.pdbx_strand_id
1 'polypeptide(L)'
;MILRTLSTSLLAFSLAAPLVLGGCPAVYPELGTRTHAIPPGRQLDPPPPPDVRWLKVASATVPEKTRDGRPWAANGKSDPYAKLFVNGKEIFRTPVQSGTLAPTWPDGPKGNFKIGSEDKLRVEVWDSNAINDKPICVQDIGKVNEDALLERRIRVTCDAGGDVVILYEEAHAVQGAGLWYELRADAAGVTRMLEGSPAQRAGLEPGDDLLEIGGRKVSTMSADEVKSAMNAIPFAGLPLLVKHKEGAVLTLTLKEGPIYPLYEQFGSIE
;
A
#
# COMPACT_ATOMS: atom_id res chain seq x y z
N MET A 1 70.99 -51.28 -22.01
CA MET A 1 69.80 -50.67 -21.37
C MET A 1 69.50 -49.41 -22.16
N ILE A 2 68.47 -49.45 -23.02
CA ILE A 2 68.25 -48.48 -24.11
C ILE A 2 67.46 -47.28 -23.57
N LEU A 3 68.02 -46.07 -23.63
CA LEU A 3 67.32 -44.82 -23.31
C LEU A 3 66.61 -44.29 -24.57
N ARG A 4 65.28 -44.09 -24.46
CA ARG A 4 64.44 -43.41 -25.45
C ARG A 4 64.35 -41.91 -25.11
N THR A 5 64.64 -41.04 -26.06
CA THR A 5 64.25 -39.62 -26.02
C THR A 5 63.08 -39.41 -26.99
N LEU A 6 61.91 -39.05 -26.47
CA LEU A 6 60.70 -38.74 -27.24
C LEU A 6 60.50 -37.22 -27.30
N SER A 7 60.31 -36.75 -28.52
CA SER A 7 60.08 -35.37 -28.94
C SER A 7 58.73 -34.84 -28.46
N THR A 8 58.72 -33.66 -27.85
CA THR A 8 57.50 -32.91 -27.48
C THR A 8 57.04 -32.02 -28.64
N SER A 9 55.88 -32.32 -29.21
CA SER A 9 55.14 -31.42 -30.12
C SER A 9 54.05 -30.70 -29.34
N LEU A 10 54.09 -29.37 -29.29
CA LEU A 10 53.00 -28.53 -28.76
C LEU A 10 51.86 -28.46 -29.78
N LEU A 11 50.65 -28.86 -29.37
CA LEU A 11 49.40 -28.58 -30.06
C LEU A 11 48.71 -27.41 -29.36
N ALA A 12 48.59 -26.28 -30.06
CA ALA A 12 47.83 -25.13 -29.61
C ALA A 12 46.33 -25.36 -29.90
N PHE A 13 45.53 -25.52 -28.84
CA PHE A 13 44.06 -25.53 -28.93
C PHE A 13 43.53 -24.10 -28.77
N SER A 14 43.07 -23.50 -29.86
CA SER A 14 42.35 -22.23 -29.84
C SER A 14 40.88 -22.49 -29.46
N LEU A 15 40.51 -22.22 -28.21
CA LEU A 15 39.10 -22.17 -27.80
C LEU A 15 38.46 -20.89 -28.36
N ALA A 16 37.57 -21.03 -29.33
CA ALA A 16 36.63 -19.96 -29.69
C ALA A 16 35.42 -20.03 -28.74
N ALA A 17 35.31 -19.06 -27.83
CA ALA A 17 34.13 -18.90 -26.98
C ALA A 17 33.05 -18.11 -27.74
N PRO A 18 31.79 -18.58 -27.82
CA PRO A 18 30.72 -17.82 -28.44
C PRO A 18 30.32 -16.64 -27.53
N LEU A 19 30.40 -15.43 -28.06
CA LEU A 19 29.79 -14.25 -27.43
C LEU A 19 28.27 -14.42 -27.42
N VAL A 20 27.71 -14.73 -26.25
CA VAL A 20 26.28 -14.57 -26.01
C VAL A 20 26.03 -13.07 -25.86
N LEU A 21 25.47 -12.46 -26.90
CA LEU A 21 24.94 -11.10 -26.84
C LEU A 21 23.69 -11.12 -25.94
N GLY A 22 23.91 -10.98 -24.63
CA GLY A 22 22.83 -10.69 -23.68
C GLY A 22 22.26 -9.32 -24.01
N GLY A 23 21.12 -9.29 -24.72
CA GLY A 23 20.34 -8.07 -24.89
C GLY A 23 19.97 -7.55 -23.50
N CYS A 24 20.20 -6.26 -23.25
CA CYS A 24 19.67 -5.60 -22.07
C CYS A 24 18.15 -5.82 -22.07
N PRO A 25 17.56 -6.38 -21.00
CA PRO A 25 16.11 -6.46 -20.90
C PRO A 25 15.57 -5.03 -21.03
N ALA A 26 14.69 -4.80 -22.01
CA ALA A 26 14.03 -3.52 -22.15
C ALA A 26 13.21 -3.29 -20.88
N VAL A 27 13.62 -2.33 -20.06
CA VAL A 27 12.88 -1.92 -18.87
C VAL A 27 11.87 -0.87 -19.33
N TYR A 28 10.60 -1.26 -19.44
CA TYR A 28 9.52 -0.31 -19.67
C TYR A 28 9.11 0.28 -18.32
N PRO A 29 9.09 1.61 -18.16
CA PRO A 29 8.64 2.20 -16.92
C PRO A 29 7.15 1.93 -16.74
N GLU A 30 6.77 1.36 -15.59
CA GLU A 30 5.38 1.27 -15.18
C GLU A 30 4.81 2.70 -14.99
N LEU A 31 3.70 2.99 -15.65
CA LEU A 31 2.96 4.24 -15.56
C LEU A 31 1.67 4.01 -14.78
N GLY A 32 1.25 4.97 -13.96
CA GLY A 32 0.00 4.91 -13.21
C GLY A 32 -0.94 6.05 -13.57
N THR A 33 -2.24 5.78 -13.55
CA THR A 33 -3.26 6.85 -13.56
C THR A 33 -3.18 7.65 -12.27
N ARG A 34 -3.31 8.97 -12.36
CA ARG A 34 -3.28 9.85 -11.20
C ARG A 34 -4.50 9.64 -10.30
N THR A 35 -4.29 9.94 -9.03
CA THR A 35 -5.34 10.06 -8.02
C THR A 35 -5.28 11.42 -7.36
N HIS A 36 -6.44 11.91 -6.92
CA HIS A 36 -6.59 13.22 -6.30
C HIS A 36 -7.47 13.13 -5.05
N ALA A 37 -7.28 14.05 -4.10
CA ALA A 37 -8.15 14.16 -2.94
C ALA A 37 -9.58 14.54 -3.38
N ILE A 38 -10.59 13.99 -2.68
CA ILE A 38 -11.98 14.35 -2.94
C ILE A 38 -12.36 15.55 -2.07
N PRO A 39 -12.99 16.60 -2.64
CA PRO A 39 -13.50 17.70 -1.84
C PRO A 39 -14.50 17.24 -0.77
N PRO A 40 -14.45 17.80 0.45
CA PRO A 40 -15.40 17.47 1.51
C PRO A 40 -16.86 17.68 1.09
N GLY A 41 -17.77 16.84 1.60
CA GLY A 41 -19.21 16.96 1.37
C GLY A 41 -19.71 16.45 0.01
N ARG A 42 -18.82 15.91 -0.85
CA ARG A 42 -19.24 15.27 -2.09
C ARG A 42 -19.88 13.91 -1.79
N GLN A 43 -21.02 13.64 -2.41
CA GLN A 43 -21.61 12.29 -2.39
C GLN A 43 -20.69 11.33 -3.16
N LEU A 44 -20.37 10.20 -2.54
CA LEU A 44 -19.51 9.17 -3.10
C LEU A 44 -20.37 8.03 -3.66
N ASP A 45 -20.10 7.64 -4.90
CA ASP A 45 -20.71 6.49 -5.56
C ASP A 45 -19.61 5.62 -6.21
N PRO A 46 -19.34 4.40 -5.69
CA PRO A 46 -19.99 3.79 -4.53
C PRO A 46 -19.64 4.49 -3.20
N PRO A 47 -20.45 4.31 -2.13
CA PRO A 47 -20.12 4.77 -0.79
C PRO A 47 -18.95 3.99 -0.18
N PRO A 48 -18.38 4.44 0.96
CA PRO A 48 -17.34 3.71 1.67
C PRO A 48 -17.75 2.26 1.98
N PRO A 49 -16.91 1.25 1.69
CA PRO A 49 -17.23 -0.14 2.02
C PRO A 49 -17.40 -0.33 3.53
N PRO A 50 -18.41 -1.11 3.96
CA PRO A 50 -18.69 -1.32 5.38
C PRO A 50 -17.61 -2.16 6.08
N ASP A 51 -16.71 -2.81 5.34
CA ASP A 51 -15.61 -3.62 5.86
C ASP A 51 -14.23 -2.97 5.64
N VAL A 52 -14.21 -1.67 5.32
CA VAL A 52 -12.98 -0.87 5.22
C VAL A 52 -13.11 0.34 6.15
N ARG A 53 -12.08 0.57 6.97
CA ARG A 53 -12.07 1.65 7.97
C ARG A 53 -10.79 2.45 7.90
N TRP A 54 -10.92 3.75 8.06
CA TRP A 54 -9.78 4.62 8.22
C TRP A 54 -9.33 4.62 9.67
N LEU A 55 -8.05 4.33 9.91
CA LEU A 55 -7.49 4.15 11.25
C LEU A 55 -6.26 5.02 11.45
N LYS A 56 -6.10 5.54 12.67
CA LYS A 56 -4.87 6.20 13.15
C LYS A 56 -4.75 6.09 14.66
N VAL A 57 -3.58 5.77 15.19
CA VAL A 57 -3.33 5.98 16.63
C VAL A 57 -2.98 7.46 16.83
N ALA A 58 -3.86 8.22 17.48
CA ALA A 58 -3.70 9.67 17.64
C ALA A 58 -2.78 10.04 18.81
N SER A 59 -3.02 9.43 19.97
CA SER A 59 -2.30 9.75 21.20
C SER A 59 -2.37 8.61 22.20
N ALA A 60 -1.50 8.68 23.21
CA ALA A 60 -1.62 7.87 24.42
C ALA A 60 -1.25 8.68 25.66
N THR A 61 -1.65 8.18 26.82
CA THR A 61 -1.20 8.62 28.14
C THR A 61 -0.39 7.48 28.76
N VAL A 62 0.87 7.75 29.09
CA VAL A 62 1.78 6.81 29.74
C VAL A 62 1.76 7.08 31.24
N PRO A 63 1.56 6.05 32.10
CA PRO A 63 1.70 6.20 33.55
C PRO A 63 3.07 6.77 33.95
N GLU A 64 3.17 7.49 35.06
CA GLU A 64 4.45 8.07 35.51
C GLU A 64 5.54 7.03 35.83
N LYS A 65 5.10 5.81 36.16
CA LYS A 65 5.96 4.69 36.54
C LYS A 65 5.52 3.43 35.82
N THR A 66 6.45 2.53 35.63
CA THR A 66 6.19 1.16 35.18
C THR A 66 5.25 0.44 36.17
N ARG A 67 4.68 -0.69 35.73
CA ARG A 67 3.76 -1.51 36.56
C ARG A 67 4.36 -1.95 37.90
N ASP A 68 5.68 -2.11 37.99
CA ASP A 68 6.38 -2.48 39.23
C ASP A 68 6.85 -1.27 40.06
N GLY A 69 6.47 -0.05 39.67
CA GLY A 69 6.76 1.18 40.39
C GLY A 69 8.11 1.82 40.07
N ARG A 70 8.91 1.23 39.17
CA ARG A 70 10.18 1.83 38.72
C ARG A 70 9.95 2.97 37.72
N PRO A 71 10.84 3.97 37.66
CA PRO A 71 10.82 4.97 36.60
C PRO A 71 11.12 4.34 35.23
N TRP A 72 10.56 4.92 34.17
CA TRP A 72 10.80 4.48 32.78
C TRP A 72 12.26 4.62 32.37
N ALA A 73 12.81 5.83 32.55
CA ALA A 73 14.22 6.19 32.38
C ALA A 73 14.71 7.07 33.56
N ALA A 74 15.98 7.47 33.57
CA ALA A 74 16.56 8.27 34.65
C ALA A 74 15.84 9.61 34.90
N ASN A 75 15.28 10.21 33.84
CA ASN A 75 14.45 11.43 33.91
C ASN A 75 12.96 11.16 34.21
N GLY A 76 12.58 9.90 34.45
CA GLY A 76 11.19 9.48 34.66
C GLY A 76 10.30 9.50 33.41
N LYS A 77 10.85 9.79 32.22
CA LYS A 77 10.11 9.82 30.96
C LYS A 77 10.29 8.52 30.18
N SER A 78 9.42 8.34 29.19
CA SER A 78 9.40 7.20 28.27
C SER A 78 9.61 7.68 26.84
N ASP A 79 10.02 6.77 25.97
CA ASP A 79 10.10 6.94 24.52
C ASP A 79 9.01 6.10 23.82
N PRO A 80 7.72 6.45 23.98
CA PRO A 80 6.61 5.61 23.52
C PRO A 80 6.46 5.51 22.00
N TYR A 81 6.08 4.33 21.54
CA TYR A 81 5.47 4.08 20.23
C TYR A 81 4.28 3.12 20.37
N ALA A 82 3.38 3.12 19.39
CA ALA A 82 2.20 2.28 19.37
C ALA A 82 2.21 1.30 18.19
N LYS A 83 1.54 0.17 18.36
CA LYS A 83 1.26 -0.83 17.33
C LYS A 83 -0.23 -1.15 17.34
N LEU A 84 -0.80 -1.30 16.16
CA LEU A 84 -2.19 -1.73 15.99
C LEU A 84 -2.23 -3.08 15.28
N PHE A 85 -3.11 -3.96 15.76
CA PHE A 85 -3.26 -5.32 15.25
C PHE A 85 -4.71 -5.59 14.86
N VAL A 86 -4.89 -6.38 13.80
CA VAL A 86 -6.17 -6.93 13.37
C VAL A 86 -6.03 -8.45 13.31
N ASN A 87 -6.86 -9.19 14.06
CA ASN A 87 -6.82 -10.65 14.13
C ASN A 87 -5.41 -11.21 14.43
N GLY A 88 -4.63 -10.48 15.24
CA GLY A 88 -3.26 -10.85 15.61
C GLY A 88 -2.17 -10.47 14.61
N LYS A 89 -2.50 -9.96 13.41
CA LYS A 89 -1.53 -9.39 12.46
C LYS A 89 -1.29 -7.91 12.77
N GLU A 90 -0.02 -7.51 12.91
CA GLU A 90 0.37 -6.09 13.03
C GLU A 90 0.04 -5.39 11.70
N ILE A 91 -0.79 -4.34 11.75
CA ILE A 91 -1.18 -3.57 10.56
C ILE A 91 -0.39 -2.28 10.40
N PHE A 92 0.09 -1.68 11.50
CA PHE A 92 1.10 -0.62 11.46
C PHE A 92 1.72 -0.37 12.85
N ARG A 93 2.85 0.35 12.85
CA ARG A 93 3.58 0.86 14.02
C ARG A 93 3.83 2.36 13.88
N THR A 94 3.63 3.14 14.94
CA THR A 94 3.93 4.58 14.94
C THR A 94 5.43 4.87 15.17
N PRO A 95 5.91 6.06 14.78
CA PRO A 95 7.24 6.53 15.17
C PRO A 95 7.38 6.66 16.70
N VAL A 96 8.61 6.53 17.19
CA VAL A 96 8.93 6.78 18.60
C VAL A 96 8.80 8.27 18.90
N GLN A 97 8.11 8.60 19.99
CA GLN A 97 8.05 9.96 20.55
C GLN A 97 8.95 10.02 21.77
N SER A 98 10.03 10.79 21.73
CA SER A 98 11.04 10.76 22.79
C SER A 98 10.67 11.59 24.02
N GLY A 99 10.99 11.09 25.21
CA GLY A 99 11.00 11.84 26.45
C GLY A 99 9.64 12.36 26.91
N THR A 100 8.55 11.63 26.62
CA THR A 100 7.18 12.08 26.92
C THR A 100 6.35 11.02 27.65
N LEU A 101 5.37 11.49 28.42
CA LEU A 101 4.31 10.65 28.99
C LEU A 101 2.95 10.89 28.32
N ALA A 102 2.88 11.79 27.34
CA ALA A 102 1.68 12.12 26.58
C ALA A 102 2.02 12.17 25.09
N PRO A 103 2.42 11.05 24.47
CA PRO A 103 2.75 11.03 23.05
C PRO A 103 1.55 11.37 22.17
N THR A 104 1.83 12.10 21.10
CA THR A 104 0.91 12.30 19.97
C THR A 104 1.62 11.92 18.68
N TRP A 105 0.89 11.37 17.72
CA TRP A 105 1.46 10.92 16.43
C TRP A 105 0.75 11.60 15.25
N PRO A 106 0.94 12.92 15.04
CA PRO A 106 0.31 13.64 13.94
C PRO A 106 0.70 13.07 12.56
N ASP A 107 1.97 12.69 12.40
CA ASP A 107 2.55 12.13 11.18
C ASP A 107 2.68 10.59 11.22
N GLY A 108 2.01 9.94 12.19
CA GLY A 108 1.96 8.49 12.25
C GLY A 108 1.21 7.87 11.06
N PRO A 109 1.41 6.57 10.78
CA PRO A 109 0.62 5.84 9.80
C PRO A 109 -0.87 6.03 10.00
N LYS A 110 -1.57 6.33 8.92
CA LYS A 110 -3.01 6.56 8.91
C LYS A 110 -3.57 6.24 7.53
N GLY A 111 -4.69 5.54 7.45
CA GLY A 111 -5.25 5.13 6.16
C GLY A 111 -6.31 4.06 6.29
N ASN A 112 -6.74 3.52 5.16
CA ASN A 112 -7.79 2.52 5.10
C ASN A 112 -7.26 1.11 5.34
N PHE A 113 -7.91 0.36 6.21
CA PHE A 113 -7.61 -1.04 6.48
C PHE A 113 -8.88 -1.88 6.34
N LYS A 114 -8.72 -3.15 5.96
CA LYS A 114 -9.83 -4.11 5.95
C LYS A 114 -10.16 -4.46 7.40
N ILE A 115 -11.36 -4.09 7.84
CA ILE A 115 -11.89 -4.33 9.19
C ILE A 115 -13.34 -4.77 9.04
N GLY A 116 -13.54 -6.09 8.99
CA GLY A 116 -14.87 -6.70 8.98
C GLY A 116 -15.54 -6.63 10.35
N SER A 117 -16.85 -6.89 10.39
CA SER A 117 -17.65 -6.86 11.63
C SER A 117 -17.23 -7.89 12.68
N GLU A 118 -16.56 -8.95 12.25
CA GLU A 118 -16.08 -10.03 13.12
C GLU A 118 -14.60 -9.88 13.51
N ASP A 119 -13.89 -8.92 12.91
CA ASP A 119 -12.48 -8.71 13.15
C ASP A 119 -12.23 -8.14 14.54
N LYS A 120 -11.11 -8.56 15.13
CA LYS A 120 -10.72 -8.16 16.48
C LYS A 120 -9.51 -7.25 16.44
N LEU A 121 -9.62 -6.11 17.11
CA LEU A 121 -8.51 -5.18 17.28
C LEU A 121 -7.75 -5.45 18.58
N ARG A 122 -6.44 -5.24 18.54
CA ARG A 122 -5.57 -5.12 19.71
C ARG A 122 -4.65 -3.92 19.51
N VAL A 123 -4.45 -3.15 20.56
CA VAL A 123 -3.47 -2.06 20.56
C VAL A 123 -2.38 -2.35 21.58
N GLU A 124 -1.15 -2.00 21.22
CA GLU A 124 -0.01 -2.07 22.12
C GLU A 124 0.74 -0.74 22.12
N VAL A 125 1.21 -0.32 23.28
CA VAL A 125 2.09 0.84 23.46
C VAL A 125 3.32 0.39 24.21
N TRP A 126 4.49 0.79 23.73
CA TRP A 126 5.78 0.30 24.17
C TRP A 126 6.74 1.46 24.40
N ASP A 127 7.56 1.38 25.44
CA ASP A 127 8.68 2.26 25.72
C ASP A 127 9.92 1.75 24.96
N SER A 128 10.36 2.48 23.95
CA SER A 128 11.53 2.15 23.15
C SER A 128 12.80 2.20 24.00
N ASN A 129 13.62 1.15 23.97
CA ASN A 129 14.90 1.11 24.70
C ASN A 129 16.00 0.49 23.84
N ALA A 130 17.26 0.76 24.18
CA ALA A 130 18.41 0.28 23.40
C ALA A 130 18.57 -1.26 23.39
N ILE A 131 18.06 -1.95 24.42
CA ILE A 131 18.23 -3.40 24.58
C ILE A 131 16.89 -4.12 24.45
N ASN A 132 15.90 -3.77 25.26
CA ASN A 132 14.57 -4.40 25.25
C ASN A 132 13.48 -3.37 25.51
N ASP A 133 12.52 -3.26 24.60
CA ASP A 133 11.36 -2.40 24.76
C ASP A 133 10.47 -2.89 25.93
N LYS A 134 9.93 -1.95 26.70
CA LYS A 134 9.09 -2.28 27.86
C LYS A 134 7.62 -2.03 27.51
N PRO A 135 6.71 -2.96 27.79
CA PRO A 135 5.29 -2.73 27.50
C PRO A 135 4.73 -1.65 28.45
N ILE A 136 4.06 -0.67 27.87
CA ILE A 136 3.25 0.33 28.58
C ILE A 136 1.80 -0.15 28.65
N CYS A 137 1.27 -0.58 27.50
CA CYS A 137 -0.11 -1.03 27.35
C CYS A 137 -0.16 -2.18 26.34
N VAL A 138 -0.89 -3.24 26.66
CA VAL A 138 -1.22 -4.32 25.73
C VAL A 138 -2.69 -4.63 25.98
N GLN A 139 -3.57 -4.19 25.09
CA GLN A 139 -5.00 -4.26 25.32
C GLN A 139 -5.73 -4.86 24.11
N ASP A 140 -6.39 -5.99 24.35
CA ASP A 140 -7.37 -6.54 23.42
C ASP A 140 -8.64 -5.68 23.47
N ILE A 141 -8.95 -5.04 22.34
CA ILE A 141 -10.16 -4.24 22.15
C ILE A 141 -11.31 -5.17 21.74
N GLY A 142 -11.00 -6.26 21.03
CA GLY A 142 -11.98 -7.19 20.51
C GLY A 142 -12.71 -6.60 19.30
N LYS A 143 -13.99 -6.95 19.15
CA LYS A 143 -14.83 -6.41 18.07
C LYS A 143 -15.17 -4.96 18.38
N VAL A 144 -15.06 -4.09 17.38
CA VAL A 144 -15.45 -2.69 17.51
C VAL A 144 -16.97 -2.57 17.36
N ASN A 145 -17.62 -1.95 18.34
CA ASN A 145 -19.07 -1.69 18.31
C ASN A 145 -19.41 -0.46 17.45
N GLU A 146 -20.69 -0.28 17.14
CA GLU A 146 -21.17 0.86 16.34
C GLU A 146 -20.94 2.22 17.04
N ASP A 147 -20.86 2.27 18.37
CA ASP A 147 -20.60 3.50 19.12
C ASP A 147 -19.28 4.17 18.72
N ALA A 148 -18.23 3.38 18.44
CA ALA A 148 -16.95 3.92 18.02
C ALA A 148 -17.01 4.64 16.66
N LEU A 149 -17.94 4.24 15.78
CA LEU A 149 -18.18 4.94 14.51
C LEU A 149 -18.85 6.29 14.74
N LEU A 150 -19.82 6.34 15.65
CA LEU A 150 -20.50 7.59 16.00
C LEU A 150 -19.52 8.58 16.65
N GLU A 151 -18.62 8.10 17.51
CA GLU A 151 -17.60 8.93 18.16
C GLU A 151 -16.38 9.21 17.26
N ARG A 152 -16.27 8.51 16.13
CA ARG A 152 -15.13 8.51 15.19
C ARG A 152 -13.80 8.18 15.87
N ARG A 153 -13.84 7.49 17.01
CA ARG A 153 -12.69 7.14 17.83
C ARG A 153 -12.98 5.98 18.76
N ILE A 154 -11.92 5.29 19.14
CA ILE A 154 -11.91 4.29 20.21
C ILE A 154 -10.97 4.82 21.29
N ARG A 155 -11.48 4.96 22.52
CA ARG A 155 -10.65 5.20 23.71
C ARG A 155 -10.44 3.90 24.44
N VAL A 156 -9.19 3.50 24.57
CA VAL A 156 -8.77 2.25 25.21
C VAL A 156 -8.14 2.59 26.56
N THR A 157 -8.69 2.08 27.66
CA THR A 157 -8.06 2.17 28.98
C THR A 157 -7.12 0.99 29.17
N CYS A 158 -5.90 1.26 29.61
CA CYS A 158 -4.88 0.24 29.81
C CYS A 158 -4.91 -0.33 31.24
N ASP A 159 -4.69 -1.63 31.39
CA ASP A 159 -4.68 -2.31 32.71
C ASP A 159 -3.66 -1.72 33.69
N ALA A 160 -2.50 -1.27 33.20
CA ALA A 160 -1.45 -0.65 34.01
C ALA A 160 -1.69 0.86 34.25
N GLY A 161 -2.86 1.38 33.87
CA GLY A 161 -3.18 2.80 33.85
C GLY A 161 -2.81 3.47 32.53
N GLY A 162 -3.36 4.67 32.31
CA GLY A 162 -3.24 5.39 31.04
C GLY A 162 -4.32 5.01 30.03
N ASP A 163 -4.28 5.68 28.89
CA ASP A 163 -5.26 5.51 27.82
C ASP A 163 -4.60 5.63 26.43
N VAL A 164 -5.22 5.03 25.43
CA VAL A 164 -4.84 5.16 24.02
C VAL A 164 -6.06 5.63 23.24
N VAL A 165 -5.86 6.63 22.37
CA VAL A 165 -6.89 7.14 21.47
C VAL A 165 -6.57 6.71 20.05
N ILE A 166 -7.48 5.95 19.45
CA ILE A 166 -7.43 5.50 18.07
C ILE A 166 -8.55 6.23 17.33
N LEU A 167 -8.25 6.95 16.25
CA LEU A 167 -9.27 7.43 15.33
C LEU A 167 -9.77 6.24 14.52
N TYR A 168 -11.09 6.10 14.46
CA TYR A 168 -11.79 4.99 13.82
C TYR A 168 -12.95 5.56 13.01
N GLU A 169 -12.73 5.68 11.71
CA GLU A 169 -13.62 6.42 10.81
C GLU A 169 -14.05 5.56 9.62
N GLU A 170 -15.05 6.03 8.87
CA GLU A 170 -15.37 5.46 7.55
C GLU A 170 -14.13 5.52 6.63
N ALA A 171 -14.07 4.66 5.62
CA ALA A 171 -12.94 4.67 4.69
C ALA A 171 -12.86 6.01 3.93
N HIS A 172 -11.66 6.57 3.86
CA HIS A 172 -11.40 7.79 3.10
C HIS A 172 -11.22 7.47 1.62
N ALA A 173 -11.79 8.29 0.75
CA ALA A 173 -11.72 8.11 -0.69
C ALA A 173 -10.67 9.01 -1.34
N VAL A 174 -10.01 8.49 -2.37
CA VAL A 174 -9.35 9.28 -3.41
C VAL A 174 -10.14 9.15 -4.71
N GLN A 175 -10.04 10.13 -5.60
CA GLN A 175 -10.65 10.09 -6.93
C GLN A 175 -9.60 9.76 -8.00
N GLY A 176 -9.93 8.84 -8.90
CA GLY A 176 -9.10 8.52 -10.07
C GLY A 176 -9.61 7.28 -10.78
N ALA A 177 -8.81 6.71 -11.68
CA ALA A 177 -9.13 5.44 -12.36
C ALA A 177 -8.59 4.22 -11.60
N GLY A 178 -7.37 4.31 -11.06
CA GLY A 178 -6.80 3.33 -10.15
C GLY A 178 -6.08 2.15 -10.80
N LEU A 179 -5.40 2.35 -11.94
CA LEU A 179 -4.60 1.33 -12.60
C LEU A 179 -3.17 1.77 -12.93
N TRP A 180 -2.31 0.77 -13.12
CA TRP A 180 -0.97 0.89 -13.66
C TRP A 180 -0.82 0.04 -14.92
N TYR A 181 0.08 0.46 -15.80
CA TYR A 181 0.31 -0.17 -17.08
C TYR A 181 1.74 0.08 -17.58
N GLU A 182 2.21 -0.78 -18.46
CA GLU A 182 3.47 -0.66 -19.18
C GLU A 182 3.21 -0.39 -20.65
N LEU A 183 3.97 0.53 -21.24
CA LEU A 183 3.91 0.80 -22.67
C LEU A 183 4.74 -0.24 -23.43
N ARG A 184 4.10 -0.95 -24.36
CA ARG A 184 4.73 -1.89 -25.29
C ARG A 184 4.68 -1.32 -26.71
N ALA A 185 5.25 -2.04 -27.68
CA ALA A 185 5.34 -1.55 -29.07
C ALA A 185 3.97 -1.30 -29.71
N ASP A 186 2.96 -2.11 -29.38
CA ASP A 186 1.65 -2.10 -30.02
C ASP A 186 0.46 -1.97 -29.04
N ALA A 187 0.71 -2.01 -27.74
CA ALA A 187 -0.31 -1.98 -26.69
C ALA A 187 0.20 -1.32 -25.40
N ALA A 188 -0.73 -0.97 -24.51
CA ALA A 188 -0.41 -0.67 -23.12
C ALA A 188 -0.91 -1.82 -22.24
N GLY A 189 0.00 -2.58 -21.63
CA GLY A 189 -0.35 -3.75 -20.83
C GLY A 189 -0.63 -3.36 -19.38
N VAL A 190 -1.83 -3.66 -18.88
CA VAL A 190 -2.23 -3.39 -17.48
C VAL A 190 -1.42 -4.28 -16.55
N THR A 191 -0.70 -3.68 -15.60
CA THR A 191 0.20 -4.41 -14.68
C THR A 191 -0.45 -4.67 -13.32
N ARG A 192 -1.19 -3.70 -12.79
CA ARG A 192 -1.87 -3.79 -11.48
C ARG A 192 -2.96 -2.74 -11.35
N MET A 193 -3.80 -2.89 -10.33
CA MET A 193 -4.90 -1.97 -10.01
C MET A 193 -5.18 -1.89 -8.52
N LEU A 194 -5.79 -0.79 -8.10
CA LEU A 194 -6.37 -0.65 -6.78
C LEU A 194 -7.67 -1.47 -6.71
N GLU A 195 -7.87 -2.16 -5.58
CA GLU A 195 -9.09 -2.95 -5.35
C GLU A 195 -10.32 -2.04 -5.30
N GLY A 196 -11.39 -2.48 -5.95
CA GLY A 196 -12.65 -1.74 -6.05
C GLY A 196 -12.56 -0.46 -6.88
N SER A 197 -11.45 -0.19 -7.58
CA SER A 197 -11.25 1.02 -8.38
C SER A 197 -12.17 1.10 -9.61
N PRO A 198 -12.45 2.29 -10.17
CA PRO A 198 -13.20 2.43 -11.41
C PRO A 198 -12.64 1.60 -12.58
N ALA A 199 -11.32 1.42 -12.65
CA ALA A 199 -10.71 0.54 -13.64
C ALA A 199 -11.16 -0.91 -13.48
N GLN A 200 -11.08 -1.45 -12.25
CA GLN A 200 -11.53 -2.81 -11.96
C GLN A 200 -13.05 -2.95 -12.17
N ARG A 201 -13.84 -1.95 -11.75
CA ARG A 201 -15.31 -1.95 -11.93
C ARG A 201 -15.71 -1.86 -13.41
N ALA A 202 -14.87 -1.27 -14.26
CA ALA A 202 -15.07 -1.27 -15.70
C ALA A 202 -14.80 -2.65 -16.33
N GLY A 203 -14.23 -3.60 -15.59
CA GLY A 203 -13.91 -4.95 -16.06
C GLY A 203 -12.48 -5.12 -16.54
N LEU A 204 -11.58 -4.16 -16.27
CA LEU A 204 -10.15 -4.34 -16.54
C LEU A 204 -9.54 -5.31 -15.53
N GLU A 205 -8.56 -6.08 -15.99
CA GLU A 205 -7.79 -7.04 -15.18
C GLU A 205 -6.28 -6.88 -15.41
N PRO A 206 -5.42 -7.17 -14.41
CA PRO A 206 -3.99 -7.25 -14.64
C PRO A 206 -3.65 -8.31 -15.69
N GLY A 207 -2.87 -7.92 -16.70
CA GLY A 207 -2.55 -8.74 -17.87
C GLY A 207 -3.32 -8.38 -19.13
N ASP A 208 -4.33 -7.51 -19.03
CA ASP A 208 -5.03 -6.97 -20.20
C ASP A 208 -4.12 -6.09 -21.06
N ASP A 209 -4.28 -6.17 -22.38
CA ASP A 209 -3.63 -5.28 -23.34
C ASP A 209 -4.61 -4.24 -23.87
N LEU A 210 -4.34 -2.96 -23.62
CA LEU A 210 -5.07 -1.85 -24.22
C LEU A 210 -4.56 -1.63 -25.64
N LEU A 211 -5.41 -1.93 -26.63
CA LEU A 211 -5.11 -1.82 -28.06
C LEU A 211 -5.51 -0.47 -28.64
N GLU A 212 -6.60 0.11 -28.12
CA GLU A 212 -7.04 1.47 -28.47
C GLU A 212 -7.45 2.25 -27.23
N ILE A 213 -7.15 3.55 -27.24
CA ILE A 213 -7.50 4.48 -26.15
C ILE A 213 -8.18 5.69 -26.79
N GLY A 214 -9.44 5.94 -26.42
CA GLY A 214 -10.22 7.04 -27.02
C GLY A 214 -10.44 6.88 -28.52
N GLY A 215 -10.49 5.64 -29.03
CA GLY A 215 -10.63 5.33 -30.46
C GLY A 215 -9.37 5.50 -31.30
N ARG A 216 -8.20 5.71 -30.66
CA ARG A 216 -6.90 5.72 -31.33
C ARG A 216 -6.11 4.46 -30.98
N LYS A 217 -5.52 3.83 -31.99
CA LYS A 217 -4.63 2.67 -31.80
C LYS A 217 -3.38 3.05 -31.02
N VAL A 218 -3.09 2.31 -29.96
CA VAL A 218 -1.92 2.56 -29.09
C VAL A 218 -0.60 2.49 -29.88
N SER A 219 -0.50 1.57 -30.85
CA SER A 219 0.64 1.48 -31.79
C SER A 219 0.91 2.75 -32.61
N THR A 220 -0.03 3.69 -32.66
CA THR A 220 0.10 4.97 -33.38
C THR A 220 0.28 6.16 -32.45
N MET A 221 0.31 5.92 -31.14
CA MET A 221 0.42 6.95 -30.10
C MET A 221 1.83 6.96 -29.53
N SER A 222 2.34 8.16 -29.27
CA SER A 222 3.52 8.34 -28.43
C SER A 222 3.22 8.01 -26.96
N ALA A 223 4.26 7.77 -26.17
CA ALA A 223 4.14 7.51 -24.74
C ALA A 223 3.41 8.65 -24.00
N ASP A 224 3.68 9.90 -24.36
CA ASP A 224 3.05 11.08 -23.77
C ASP A 224 1.57 11.20 -24.15
N GLU A 225 1.19 10.81 -25.36
CA GLU A 225 -0.22 10.78 -25.76
C GLU A 225 -1.01 9.73 -24.99
N VAL A 226 -0.46 8.52 -24.82
CA VAL A 226 -1.10 7.47 -24.00
C VAL A 226 -1.23 7.95 -22.56
N LYS A 227 -0.15 8.47 -21.98
CA LYS A 227 -0.15 9.02 -20.62
C LYS A 227 -1.15 10.17 -20.47
N SER A 228 -1.26 11.05 -21.45
CA SER A 228 -2.20 12.17 -21.41
C SER A 228 -3.63 11.68 -21.49
N ALA A 229 -3.94 10.76 -22.40
CA ALA A 229 -5.29 10.19 -22.53
C ALA A 229 -5.74 9.48 -21.23
N MET A 230 -4.87 8.68 -20.62
CA MET A 230 -5.16 7.94 -19.39
C MET A 230 -5.27 8.83 -18.14
N ASN A 231 -4.77 10.06 -18.17
CA ASN A 231 -4.87 11.03 -17.07
C ASN A 231 -5.88 12.17 -17.35
N ALA A 232 -6.54 12.16 -18.50
CA ALA A 232 -7.54 13.15 -18.90
C ALA A 232 -8.85 12.45 -19.30
N ILE A 233 -9.32 11.54 -18.43
CA ILE A 233 -10.52 10.74 -18.68
C ILE A 233 -11.75 11.65 -18.68
N PRO A 234 -12.53 11.72 -19.78
CA PRO A 234 -13.74 12.52 -19.84
C PRO A 234 -14.78 12.03 -18.84
N PHE A 235 -15.66 12.93 -18.36
CA PHE A 235 -16.77 12.55 -17.47
C PHE A 235 -17.71 11.49 -18.09
N ALA A 236 -17.91 11.56 -19.41
CA ALA A 236 -18.69 10.56 -20.15
C ALA A 236 -18.03 9.15 -20.15
N GLY A 237 -16.72 9.10 -19.92
CA GLY A 237 -15.88 7.91 -19.96
C GLY A 237 -14.93 7.90 -21.17
N LEU A 238 -13.82 7.19 -21.00
CA LEU A 238 -12.80 6.95 -22.01
C LEU A 238 -13.00 5.53 -22.57
N PRO A 239 -13.37 5.37 -23.86
CA PRO A 239 -13.47 4.05 -24.46
C PRO A 239 -12.08 3.43 -24.64
N LEU A 240 -11.93 2.18 -24.22
CA LEU A 240 -10.73 1.38 -24.33
C LEU A 240 -11.05 0.11 -25.12
N LEU A 241 -10.31 -0.18 -26.20
CA LEU A 241 -10.34 -1.50 -26.82
C LEU A 241 -9.35 -2.39 -26.06
N VAL A 242 -9.85 -3.40 -25.37
CA VAL A 242 -9.09 -4.24 -24.45
C VAL A 242 -9.04 -5.65 -24.99
N LYS A 243 -7.85 -6.25 -24.95
CA LYS A 243 -7.65 -7.69 -25.15
C LYS A 243 -7.33 -8.31 -23.80
N HIS A 244 -8.24 -9.13 -23.30
CA HIS A 244 -8.03 -9.91 -22.08
C HIS A 244 -6.96 -10.97 -22.28
N LYS A 245 -6.38 -11.44 -21.18
CA LYS A 245 -5.35 -12.49 -21.17
C LYS A 245 -5.82 -13.78 -21.84
N GLU A 246 -7.12 -14.10 -21.74
CA GLU A 246 -7.78 -15.26 -22.34
C GLU A 246 -8.02 -15.08 -23.85
N GLY A 247 -7.75 -13.89 -24.39
CA GLY A 247 -7.81 -13.55 -25.81
C GLY A 247 -9.10 -12.86 -26.25
N ALA A 248 -10.08 -12.70 -25.36
CA ALA A 248 -11.30 -11.94 -25.66
C ALA A 248 -10.97 -10.47 -25.93
N VAL A 249 -11.54 -9.90 -26.99
CA VAL A 249 -11.36 -8.48 -27.33
C VAL A 249 -12.70 -7.77 -27.22
N LEU A 250 -12.75 -6.73 -26.40
CA LEU A 250 -13.99 -5.98 -26.13
C LEU A 250 -13.70 -4.52 -25.79
N THR A 251 -14.72 -3.68 -25.95
CA THR A 251 -14.62 -2.26 -25.61
C THR A 251 -15.13 -2.02 -24.20
N LEU A 252 -14.27 -1.50 -23.33
CA LEU A 252 -14.63 -1.05 -21.98
C LEU A 252 -14.72 0.47 -21.93
N THR A 253 -15.54 0.99 -21.01
CA THR A 253 -15.61 2.43 -20.74
C THR A 253 -14.97 2.73 -19.39
N LEU A 254 -13.77 3.31 -19.41
CA LEU A 254 -13.08 3.74 -18.20
C LEU A 254 -13.62 5.08 -17.72
N LYS A 255 -13.93 5.19 -16.42
CA LYS A 255 -14.33 6.44 -15.77
C LYS A 255 -13.42 6.73 -14.59
N GLU A 256 -13.43 7.97 -14.13
CA GLU A 256 -12.93 8.30 -12.79
C GLU A 256 -14.06 8.26 -11.77
N GLY A 257 -13.71 7.96 -10.53
CA GLY A 257 -14.64 7.90 -9.42
C GLY A 257 -13.91 7.66 -8.11
N PRO A 258 -14.64 7.50 -6.99
CA PRO A 258 -14.04 7.20 -5.71
C PRO A 258 -13.40 5.81 -5.71
N ILE A 259 -12.25 5.74 -5.04
CA ILE A 259 -11.47 4.57 -4.72
C ILE A 259 -11.19 4.62 -3.22
N TYR A 260 -11.30 3.50 -2.52
CA TYR A 260 -11.01 3.35 -1.09
C TYR A 260 -9.77 2.48 -0.91
N PRO A 261 -8.59 2.93 -1.34
CA PRO A 261 -7.45 2.03 -1.44
C PRO A 261 -6.91 1.70 -0.06
N LEU A 262 -6.52 0.44 0.13
CA LEU A 262 -5.95 -0.02 1.39
C LEU A 262 -4.56 0.57 1.61
N TYR A 263 -4.20 0.76 2.87
CA TYR A 263 -2.90 1.29 3.30
C TYR A 263 -1.72 0.49 2.72
N GLU A 264 -1.85 -0.84 2.59
CA GLU A 264 -0.83 -1.70 1.99
C GLU A 264 -0.58 -1.39 0.50
N GLN A 265 -1.60 -0.91 -0.22
CA GLN A 265 -1.51 -0.60 -1.66
C GLN A 265 -1.13 0.87 -1.94
N PHE A 266 -1.49 1.78 -1.03
CA PHE A 266 -1.47 3.23 -1.29
C PHE A 266 -0.70 4.04 -0.25
N GLY A 267 -0.40 3.47 0.91
CA GLY A 267 0.17 4.17 2.04
C GLY A 267 -0.86 5.09 2.70
N SER A 268 -0.37 6.20 3.26
CA SER A 268 -1.21 7.10 4.05
C SER A 268 -2.21 7.88 3.20
N ILE A 269 -3.42 8.04 3.73
CA ILE A 269 -4.49 8.85 3.14
C ILE A 269 -4.99 9.82 4.21
N GLU A 270 -5.18 11.09 3.83
CA GLU A 270 -5.74 12.13 4.71
C GLU A 270 -7.25 12.02 4.85
#